data_AF-A0A544TDV8-F1
#
_entry.id   AF-A0A544TDV8-F1
#
_cell.length_a   1.000
_cell.length_b   1.000
_cell.length_c   1.000
_cell.angle_alpha   90.00
_cell.angle_beta   90.00
_cell.angle_gamma   90.00
#
_symmetry.space_group_name_H-M   'P 1'
#
loop_
_entity.id
_entity.type
_entity.pdbx_description
1 polymer ?
#
loop_
_entity_poly.entity_id
_entity_poly.type
_entity_poly.pdbx_seq_one_letter_code
_entity_poly.pdbx_strand_id
1 'polypeptide(L)'
;MMLTIEEGFVKKETYNVQDSPIQAIKVMLSINKANDMWGLTIFILSLFISVIFLLFFKPSIPRKNVKLYVAVYFLFLSIFIIWNLYVHKEIIKEISNALNSL
;
A
#
# COMPACT_ATOMS: atom_id res chain seq x y z
N MET A 1 25.83 -17.29 -6.49
CA MET A 1 25.10 -16.25 -7.25
C MET A 1 25.04 -15.04 -6.34
N MET A 2 25.51 -13.88 -6.79
CA MET A 2 25.59 -12.66 -5.98
C MET A 2 24.32 -11.85 -6.24
N LEU A 3 23.54 -11.59 -5.20
CA LEU A 3 22.34 -10.77 -5.30
C LEU A 3 22.62 -9.39 -4.71
N THR A 4 22.34 -8.37 -5.51
CA THR A 4 22.52 -6.98 -5.14
C THR A 4 21.14 -6.39 -4.86
N ILE A 5 20.89 -6.02 -3.62
CA ILE A 5 19.68 -5.30 -3.22
C ILE A 5 20.03 -3.81 -3.24
N GLU A 6 19.29 -3.03 -4.03
CA GLU A 6 19.38 -1.57 -4.06
C GLU A 6 18.25 -0.97 -3.22
N GLU A 7 18.59 -0.27 -2.14
CA GLU A 7 17.63 0.46 -1.30
C GLU A 7 17.81 1.98 -1.45
N GLY A 8 16.70 2.73 -1.50
CA GLY A 8 16.68 4.20 -1.48
C GLY A 8 16.47 4.88 -2.84
N PHE A 9 15.86 6.07 -2.81
CA PHE A 9 15.50 6.86 -4.01
C PHE A 9 16.55 7.89 -4.43
N VAL A 10 17.33 8.41 -3.48
CA VAL A 10 18.35 9.47 -3.69
C VAL A 10 19.77 8.97 -3.39
N LYS A 11 19.91 8.09 -2.40
CA LYS A 11 21.17 7.45 -2.03
C LYS A 11 20.92 5.95 -2.08
N LYS A 12 21.42 5.31 -3.14
CA LYS A 12 21.28 3.87 -3.35
C LYS A 12 22.30 3.14 -2.49
N GLU A 13 21.84 2.49 -1.45
CA GLU A 13 22.66 1.58 -0.67
C GLU A 13 22.62 0.21 -1.35
N THR A 14 23.81 -0.31 -1.69
CA THR A 14 23.97 -1.59 -2.39
C THR A 14 24.46 -2.63 -1.39
N TYR A 15 23.59 -3.59 -1.09
CA TYR A 15 23.92 -4.70 -0.21
C TYR A 15 24.29 -5.92 -1.06
N ASN A 16 25.53 -6.37 -0.93
CA ASN A 16 26.00 -7.62 -1.52
C ASN A 16 25.73 -8.74 -0.54
N VAL A 17 24.62 -9.42 -0.77
CA VAL A 17 24.09 -10.44 0.12
C VAL A 17 24.56 -11.80 -0.41
N GLN A 18 25.44 -12.47 0.35
CA GLN A 18 26.01 -13.76 -0.03
C GLN A 18 25.17 -14.91 0.57
N ASP A 19 23.88 -14.93 0.23
CA ASP A 19 22.92 -15.84 0.84
C ASP A 19 22.42 -16.96 -0.07
N SER A 20 21.87 -17.98 0.58
CA SER A 20 21.20 -19.09 -0.09
C SER A 20 20.13 -18.54 -1.04
N PRO A 21 20.06 -19.03 -2.31
CA PRO A 21 19.08 -18.57 -3.31
C PRO A 21 17.64 -18.52 -2.78
N ILE A 22 17.31 -19.39 -1.83
CA ILE A 22 15.98 -19.51 -1.21
C ILE A 22 15.66 -18.30 -0.31
N GLN A 23 16.62 -17.81 0.48
CA GLN A 23 16.40 -16.65 1.36
C GLN A 23 16.24 -15.37 0.53
N ALA A 24 17.04 -15.23 -0.53
CA ALA A 24 16.97 -14.06 -1.38
C ALA A 24 15.66 -13.99 -2.19
N ILE A 25 15.16 -15.13 -2.67
CA ILE A 25 13.81 -15.24 -3.27
C ILE A 25 12.72 -14.81 -2.26
N LYS A 26 12.86 -15.18 -0.98
CA LYS A 26 11.88 -14.84 0.06
C LYS A 26 11.80 -13.33 0.31
N VAL A 27 12.94 -12.64 0.38
CA VAL A 27 13.00 -11.17 0.50
C VAL A 27 12.38 -10.50 -0.73
N MET A 28 12.77 -10.96 -1.92
CA MET A 28 12.29 -10.41 -3.19
C MET A 28 10.77 -10.56 -3.36
N LEU A 29 10.21 -11.68 -2.90
CA LEU A 29 8.77 -11.94 -2.91
C LEU A 29 8.01 -10.97 -1.98
N SER A 30 8.52 -10.72 -0.77
CA SER A 30 7.92 -9.75 0.15
C SER A 30 7.98 -8.32 -0.38
N ILE A 31 9.08 -7.94 -1.06
CA ILE A 31 9.22 -6.64 -1.71
C ILE A 31 8.22 -6.48 -2.87
N ASN A 32 8.09 -7.49 -3.73
CA ASN A 32 7.12 -7.46 -4.82
C ASN A 32 5.68 -7.37 -4.30
N LYS A 33 5.34 -8.14 -3.27
CA LYS A 33 4.04 -8.06 -2.59
C LYS A 33 3.78 -6.66 -2.03
N ALA A 34 4.80 -6.01 -1.46
CA ALA A 34 4.69 -4.62 -1.01
C ALA A 34 4.38 -3.67 -2.16
N ASN A 35 5.10 -3.78 -3.28
CA ASN A 35 4.92 -2.95 -4.46
C ASN A 35 3.50 -3.09 -5.05
N ASP A 36 2.98 -4.32 -5.15
CA ASP A 36 1.62 -4.57 -5.63
C ASP A 36 0.57 -3.94 -4.71
N MET A 37 0.78 -4.02 -3.38
CA MET A 37 -0.11 -3.40 -2.40
C MET A 37 -0.09 -1.87 -2.45
N TRP A 38 1.06 -1.27 -2.74
CA TRP A 38 1.17 0.17 -3.02
C TRP A 38 0.37 0.55 -4.27
N GLY A 39 0.49 -0.21 -5.36
CA GLY A 39 -0.28 0.01 -6.58
C GLY A 39 -1.80 -0.07 -6.35
N LEU A 40 -2.24 -1.08 -5.61
CA LEU A 40 -3.64 -1.26 -5.21
C LEU A 40 -4.13 -0.10 -4.33
N THR A 41 -3.29 0.39 -3.41
CA THR A 41 -3.60 1.54 -2.57
C THR A 41 -3.84 2.80 -3.41
N ILE A 42 -2.97 3.08 -4.39
CA ILE A 42 -3.11 4.22 -5.30
C ILE A 42 -4.42 4.13 -6.10
N PHE A 43 -4.74 2.94 -6.62
CA PHE A 43 -5.97 2.73 -7.39
C PHE A 43 -7.23 2.97 -6.55
N ILE A 44 -7.29 2.40 -5.35
CA ILE A 44 -8.44 2.58 -4.45
C ILE A 44 -8.55 4.04 -4.00
N LEU A 45 -7.43 4.72 -3.72
CA LEU A 45 -7.43 6.14 -3.36
C LEU A 45 -7.99 7.01 -4.49
N SER A 46 -7.64 6.72 -5.75
CA SER A 46 -8.20 7.39 -6.93
C SER A 46 -9.72 7.22 -7.02
N LEU A 47 -10.23 6.04 -6.67
CA LEU A 47 -11.67 5.75 -6.61
C LEU A 47 -12.35 6.61 -5.53
N PHE A 48 -11.78 6.68 -4.33
CA PHE A 48 -12.28 7.55 -3.24
C PHE A 48 -12.33 9.03 -3.67
N ILE A 49 -11.29 9.52 -4.33
CA ILE A 49 -11.23 10.89 -4.86
C ILE A 49 -12.36 11.12 -5.89
N SER A 50 -12.57 10.18 -6.80
CA SER A 50 -13.63 10.26 -7.82
C SER A 50 -15.04 10.31 -7.21
N VAL A 51 -15.27 9.53 -6.15
CA VAL A 51 -16.54 9.53 -5.41
C VAL A 51 -16.76 10.85 -4.67
N ILE A 52 -15.71 11.46 -4.11
CA ILE A 52 -15.78 12.82 -3.55
C ILE A 52 -16.24 13.82 -4.62
N PHE A 53 -15.63 13.80 -5.81
CA PHE A 53 -16.03 14.70 -6.89
C PHE A 53 -17.51 14.51 -7.26
N LEU A 54 -17.98 13.26 -7.35
CA LEU A 54 -19.38 12.96 -7.61
C LEU A 54 -20.32 13.49 -6.50
N LEU A 55 -19.93 13.39 -5.24
CA LEU A 55 -20.74 13.85 -4.11
C LEU A 55 -20.89 15.37 -4.03
N PHE A 56 -19.84 16.12 -4.37
CA PHE A 56 -19.82 17.59 -4.23
C PHE A 56 -20.14 18.36 -5.52
N PHE A 57 -19.78 17.85 -6.69
CA PHE A 57 -19.90 18.58 -7.96
C PHE A 57 -21.11 18.20 -8.80
N LYS A 58 -21.87 17.15 -8.44
CA LYS A 58 -23.02 16.71 -9.24
C LYS A 58 -24.32 17.35 -8.70
N PRO A 59 -24.91 18.34 -9.40
CA PRO A 59 -26.12 19.04 -8.93
C PRO A 59 -27.37 18.15 -8.90
N SER A 60 -27.34 16.98 -9.55
CA SER A 60 -28.48 16.06 -9.65
C SER A 60 -28.71 15.17 -8.41
N ILE A 61 -27.85 15.21 -7.40
CA ILE A 61 -28.07 14.39 -6.19
C ILE A 61 -29.14 15.06 -5.31
N PRO A 62 -30.24 14.37 -4.98
CA PRO A 62 -31.28 14.93 -4.12
C PRO A 62 -30.68 15.30 -2.76
N ARG A 63 -30.68 16.61 -2.45
CA ARG A 63 -30.06 17.20 -1.23
C ARG A 63 -30.53 16.58 0.09
N LYS A 64 -31.70 15.91 0.08
CA LYS A 64 -32.31 15.28 1.28
C LYS A 64 -31.43 14.19 1.91
N ASN A 65 -30.65 13.45 1.11
CA ASN A 65 -29.87 12.31 1.59
C ASN A 65 -28.34 12.50 1.49
N VAL A 66 -27.86 13.66 1.03
CA VAL A 66 -26.41 13.93 0.84
C VAL A 66 -25.61 13.71 2.12
N LYS A 67 -26.15 14.11 3.28
CA LYS A 67 -25.49 13.89 4.59
C LYS A 67 -25.23 12.40 4.87
N LEU A 68 -26.17 11.53 4.51
CA LEU A 68 -26.04 10.09 4.72
C LEU A 68 -25.01 9.48 3.75
N TYR A 69 -25.00 9.90 2.49
CA TYR A 69 -23.98 9.47 1.53
C TYR A 69 -22.57 9.89 1.96
N VAL A 70 -22.42 11.12 2.45
CA VAL A 70 -21.15 11.62 3.00
C VAL A 70 -20.74 10.82 4.25
N ALA A 71 -21.67 10.54 5.16
CA ALA A 71 -21.37 9.73 6.35
C ALA A 71 -20.90 8.31 5.99
N VAL A 72 -21.60 7.64 5.07
CA VAL A 72 -21.22 6.31 4.58
C VAL A 72 -19.85 6.36 3.90
N TYR A 73 -19.59 7.38 3.07
CA TYR A 73 -18.31 7.58 2.42
C TYR A 73 -17.15 7.66 3.44
N PHE A 74 -17.27 8.51 4.47
CA PHE A 74 -16.24 8.65 5.49
C PHE A 74 -16.05 7.38 6.33
N LEU A 75 -17.13 6.62 6.56
CA LEU A 75 -17.06 5.34 7.24
C LEU A 75 -16.21 4.35 6.43
N PHE A 76 -16.48 4.20 5.12
CA PHE A 76 -15.68 3.35 4.23
C PHE A 76 -14.23 3.81 4.13
N LEU A 77 -14.01 5.13 4.02
CA LEU A 77 -12.66 5.70 3.97
C LEU A 77 -11.87 5.37 5.25
N SER A 78 -12.51 5.48 6.42
CA SER A 78 -11.86 5.20 7.71
C SER A 78 -11.48 3.72 7.83
N ILE A 79 -12.39 2.82 7.45
CA ILE A 79 -12.11 1.37 7.40
C ILE A 79 -10.93 1.09 6.46
N PHE A 80 -10.92 1.70 5.29
CA PHE A 80 -9.83 1.53 4.33
C PHE A 80 -8.50 2.02 4.88
N ILE A 81 -8.44 3.19 5.53
CA ILE A 81 -7.21 3.71 6.14
C ILE A 81 -6.69 2.75 7.22
N ILE A 82 -7.57 2.28 8.12
CA ILE A 82 -7.19 1.35 9.18
C ILE A 82 -6.63 0.05 8.58
N TRP A 83 -7.33 -0.51 7.59
CA TRP A 83 -6.89 -1.72 6.89
C TRP A 83 -5.53 -1.50 6.21
N ASN A 84 -5.36 -0.37 5.53
CA ASN A 84 -4.13 -0.04 4.81
C ASN A 84 -2.92 0.04 5.75
N LEU A 85 -3.08 0.70 6.90
CA LEU A 85 -2.05 0.79 7.94
C LEU A 85 -1.70 -0.60 8.49
N TYR A 86 -2.69 -1.45 8.72
CA TYR A 86 -2.48 -2.80 9.22
C TYR A 86 -1.66 -3.65 8.23
N VAL A 87 -2.07 -3.67 6.97
CA VAL A 87 -1.40 -4.44 5.91
C VAL A 87 0.03 -3.96 5.69
N HIS A 88 0.28 -2.65 5.60
CA HIS A 88 1.64 -2.15 5.40
C HIS A 88 2.54 -2.44 6.60
N LYS A 89 2.00 -2.39 7.83
CA LYS A 89 2.74 -2.79 9.03
C LYS A 89 3.14 -4.27 8.98
N GLU A 90 2.24 -5.15 8.55
CA GLU A 90 2.52 -6.58 8.41
C GLU A 90 3.60 -6.83 7.34
N ILE A 91 3.51 -6.19 6.19
CA ILE A 91 4.49 -6.30 5.11
C ILE A 91 5.87 -5.80 5.54
N ILE A 92 5.96 -4.65 6.22
CA ILE A 92 7.22 -4.14 6.76
C ILE A 92 7.83 -5.15 7.76
N LYS A 93 6.99 -5.78 8.58
CA LYS A 93 7.44 -6.82 9.51
C LYS A 93 7.92 -8.08 8.79
N GLU A 94 7.24 -8.52 7.73
CA GLU A 94 7.67 -9.63 6.87
C GLU A 94 9.05 -9.34 6.25
N ILE A 95 9.24 -8.14 5.68
CA ILE A 95 10.51 -7.70 5.08
C ILE A 95 11.62 -7.64 6.13
N SER A 96 11.36 -7.02 7.29
CA SER A 96 12.34 -6.89 8.37
C SER A 96 12.75 -8.26 8.93
N ASN A 97 11.81 -9.18 9.11
CA ASN A 97 12.12 -10.54 9.56
C ASN A 97 12.93 -11.32 8.52
N ALA A 98 12.62 -11.15 7.24
CA ALA A 98 13.37 -11.80 6.17
C ALA A 98 14.81 -11.26 6.10
N LEU A 99 15.01 -9.95 6.25
CA LEU A 99 16.32 -9.29 6.31
C LEU A 99 17.14 -9.69 7.53
N ASN A 100 16.54 -9.75 8.72
CA ASN A 100 17.24 -10.20 9.94
C ASN A 100 17.53 -11.71 9.98
N SER A 101 17.01 -12.47 9.00
CA SER A 101 17.24 -13.91 8.86
C SER A 101 18.25 -14.26 7.75
N LEU A 102 18.78 -13.25 7.08
CA LEU A 102 20.01 -13.28 6.28
C LEU A 102 21.18 -13.07 7.26
#